data_AF-A0A069A8S4-F1
#
_entry.id   AF-A0A069A8S4-F1
#
_cell.length_a   1.000
_cell.length_b   1.000
_cell.length_c   1.000
_cell.angle_alpha   90.00
_cell.angle_beta   90.00
_cell.angle_gamma   90.00
#
_symmetry.space_group_name_H-M   'P 1'
#
loop_
_entity.id
_entity.type
_entity.pdbx_description
1 polymer ?
#
loop_
_entity_poly.entity_id
_entity_poly.type
_entity_poly.pdbx_seq_one_letter_code
_entity_poly.pdbx_strand_id
1 'polypeptide(L)'
;MNERIAILRSYLNMNQRDFSNKIKVSQSTLAMFETGQRIPKNIHISQICSEFNVNEDWIRFGSGDMFIKTDINERLKLIRLYFNLSQKNFGSRLTIAQNYLSNIEKGYRNVTDKIIKITCFEFNINEEWLRTGIGNMFTKQDDILQKVAIEYNLEESDIEIFRNYLKLSKEERKVIKKYFFSFSDKTINED
;
A
#
# COMPACT_ATOMS: atom_id res chain seq x y z
N MET A 1 14.25 4.93 -21.20
CA MET A 1 12.95 5.10 -20.51
C MET A 1 12.32 3.74 -20.20
N ASN A 2 12.10 2.90 -21.19
CA ASN A 2 11.43 1.59 -21.07
C ASN A 2 12.05 0.67 -20.01
N GLU A 3 13.38 0.52 -20.02
CA GLU A 3 14.13 -0.28 -19.03
C GLU A 3 13.97 0.25 -17.60
N ARG A 4 13.77 1.56 -17.41
CA ARG A 4 13.60 2.14 -16.06
C ARG A 4 12.27 1.78 -15.42
N ILE A 5 11.23 1.52 -16.20
CA ILE A 5 9.95 1.00 -15.69
C ILE A 5 10.17 -0.41 -15.11
N ALA A 6 10.92 -1.24 -15.83
CA ALA A 6 11.28 -2.58 -15.34
C ALA A 6 12.19 -2.52 -14.10
N ILE A 7 13.19 -1.63 -14.09
CA ILE A 7 14.07 -1.40 -12.92
C ILE A 7 13.25 -0.96 -11.70
N LEU A 8 12.37 0.03 -11.86
CA LEU A 8 11.48 0.51 -10.81
C LEU A 8 10.60 -0.62 -10.26
N ARG A 9 9.97 -1.39 -11.14
CA ARG A 9 9.11 -2.52 -10.73
C ARG A 9 9.90 -3.57 -9.95
N SER A 10 11.09 -3.92 -10.42
CA SER A 10 11.97 -4.87 -9.72
C SER A 10 12.43 -4.32 -8.36
N TYR A 11 12.74 -3.02 -8.28
CA TYR A 11 13.11 -2.36 -7.04
C TYR A 11 11.99 -2.39 -5.99
N LEU A 12 10.74 -2.19 -6.42
CA LEU A 12 9.55 -2.29 -5.56
C LEU A 12 9.19 -3.74 -5.20
N ASN A 13 9.92 -4.72 -5.75
CA ASN A 13 9.69 -6.16 -5.58
C ASN A 13 8.26 -6.56 -5.98
N MET A 14 7.81 -6.07 -7.14
CA MET A 14 6.47 -6.30 -7.68
C MET A 14 6.53 -7.13 -8.98
N ASN A 15 5.55 -8.02 -9.16
CA ASN A 15 5.33 -8.64 -10.46
C ASN A 15 4.61 -7.66 -11.42
N GLN A 16 4.57 -7.97 -12.72
CA GLN A 16 3.96 -7.10 -13.73
C GLN A 16 2.46 -6.88 -13.50
N ARG A 17 1.74 -7.89 -12.98
CA ARG A 17 0.31 -7.80 -12.72
C ARG A 17 0.04 -6.76 -11.64
N ASP A 18 0.71 -6.85 -10.50
CA ASP A 18 0.52 -5.95 -9.36
C ASP A 18 0.90 -4.51 -9.70
N PHE A 19 2.01 -4.33 -10.41
CA PHE A 19 2.44 -3.01 -10.87
C PHE A 19 1.44 -2.41 -11.86
N SER A 20 0.95 -3.20 -12.82
CA SER A 20 -0.02 -2.74 -13.83
C SER A 20 -1.36 -2.33 -13.22
N ASN A 21 -1.83 -3.10 -12.21
CA ASN A 21 -3.06 -2.82 -11.48
C ASN A 21 -2.98 -1.47 -10.76
N LYS A 22 -1.85 -1.20 -10.11
CA LYS A 22 -1.61 0.06 -9.40
C LYS A 22 -1.64 1.29 -10.30
N ILE A 23 -1.07 1.20 -11.49
CA ILE A 23 -1.07 2.32 -12.46
C ILE A 23 -2.28 2.31 -13.40
N LYS A 24 -3.25 1.42 -13.16
CA LYS A 24 -4.52 1.32 -13.91
C LYS A 24 -4.32 1.05 -15.41
N VAL A 25 -3.41 0.14 -15.75
CA VAL A 25 -3.23 -0.38 -17.13
C VAL A 25 -3.27 -1.91 -17.13
N SER A 26 -3.48 -2.53 -18.30
CA SER A 26 -3.40 -4.00 -18.40
C SER A 26 -1.96 -4.49 -18.23
N GLN A 27 -1.79 -5.72 -17.70
CA GLN A 27 -0.47 -6.37 -17.61
C GLN A 27 0.25 -6.43 -18.97
N SER A 28 -0.48 -6.75 -20.04
CA SER A 28 0.04 -6.75 -21.41
C SER A 28 0.53 -5.36 -21.85
N THR A 29 -0.17 -4.30 -21.45
CA THR A 29 0.24 -2.92 -21.73
C THR A 29 1.54 -2.57 -21.00
N LEU A 30 1.67 -2.98 -19.74
CA LEU A 30 2.91 -2.78 -18.98
C LEU A 30 4.10 -3.53 -19.61
N ALA A 31 3.90 -4.80 -20.02
CA ALA A 31 4.95 -5.57 -20.67
C ALA A 31 5.44 -4.91 -21.98
N MET A 32 4.51 -4.34 -22.77
CA MET A 32 4.87 -3.56 -23.97
C MET A 32 5.61 -2.25 -23.63
N PHE A 33 5.32 -1.62 -22.49
CA PHE A 33 6.08 -0.46 -22.01
C PHE A 33 7.51 -0.84 -21.60
N GLU A 34 7.68 -1.95 -20.87
CA GLU A 34 9.00 -2.41 -20.39
C GLU A 34 9.92 -2.86 -21.53
N THR A 35 9.36 -3.55 -22.53
CA THR A 35 10.10 -4.01 -23.72
C THR A 35 10.31 -2.91 -24.76
N GLY A 36 9.62 -1.78 -24.64
CA GLY A 36 9.70 -0.67 -25.58
C GLY A 36 8.90 -0.84 -26.87
N GLN A 37 8.11 -1.91 -26.99
CA GLN A 37 7.15 -2.08 -28.08
C GLN A 37 6.08 -0.99 -28.11
N ARG A 38 5.79 -0.37 -26.95
CA ARG A 38 4.86 0.75 -26.84
C ARG A 38 5.45 1.83 -25.95
N ILE A 39 5.30 3.09 -26.36
CA ILE A 39 5.78 4.24 -25.58
C ILE A 39 4.67 4.67 -24.60
N PRO A 40 4.95 4.75 -23.28
CA PRO A 40 4.06 5.34 -22.30
C PRO A 40 3.75 6.82 -22.64
N LYS A 41 2.46 7.16 -22.72
CA LYS A 41 1.98 8.54 -22.76
C LYS A 41 2.21 9.25 -21.43
N ASN A 42 2.19 10.58 -21.44
CA ASN A 42 2.35 11.40 -20.24
C ASN A 42 1.42 10.99 -19.10
N ILE A 43 0.16 10.65 -19.38
CA ILE A 43 -0.76 10.19 -18.33
C ILE A 43 -0.26 8.94 -17.58
N HIS A 44 0.38 8.00 -18.28
CA HIS A 44 0.94 6.80 -17.65
C HIS A 44 2.17 7.14 -16.82
N ILE A 45 3.03 8.04 -17.31
CA ILE A 45 4.18 8.52 -16.55
C ILE A 45 3.71 9.23 -15.28
N SER A 46 2.76 10.16 -15.39
CA SER A 46 2.20 10.86 -14.23
C SER A 46 1.57 9.90 -13.22
N GLN A 47 0.86 8.86 -13.69
CA GLN A 47 0.31 7.81 -12.82
C GLN A 47 1.41 7.05 -12.07
N ILE A 48 2.47 6.63 -12.76
CA ILE A 48 3.63 5.97 -12.14
C ILE A 48 4.27 6.89 -11.11
N CYS A 49 4.54 8.14 -11.47
CA CYS A 49 5.14 9.13 -10.58
C CYS A 49 4.27 9.35 -9.33
N SER A 50 2.96 9.49 -9.47
CA SER A 50 2.06 9.71 -8.33
C SER A 50 1.88 8.49 -7.44
N GLU A 51 1.81 7.29 -8.04
CA GLU A 51 1.53 6.05 -7.31
C GLU A 51 2.76 5.57 -6.51
N PHE A 52 3.96 5.83 -7.04
CA PHE A 52 5.22 5.30 -6.49
C PHE A 52 6.19 6.39 -6.01
N ASN A 53 5.78 7.66 -6.00
CA ASN A 53 6.63 8.81 -5.64
C ASN A 53 7.94 8.87 -6.46
N VAL A 54 7.84 8.54 -7.75
CA VAL A 54 8.98 8.46 -8.66
C VAL A 54 9.30 9.83 -9.23
N ASN A 55 10.58 10.14 -9.32
CA ASN A 55 11.06 11.35 -9.96
C ASN A 55 10.84 11.26 -11.48
N GLU A 56 10.11 12.22 -12.03
CA GLU A 56 9.77 12.26 -13.44
C GLU A 56 11.02 12.42 -14.34
N ASP A 57 12.02 13.18 -13.90
CA ASP A 57 13.27 13.36 -14.65
C ASP A 57 14.07 12.05 -14.70
N TRP A 58 14.06 11.29 -13.61
CA TRP A 58 14.70 9.99 -13.57
C TRP A 58 14.01 9.01 -14.53
N ILE A 59 12.68 8.88 -14.48
CA ILE A 59 12.00 7.90 -15.32
C ILE A 59 12.11 8.26 -16.81
N ARG A 60 12.02 9.56 -17.16
CA ARG A 60 12.08 10.03 -18.56
C ARG A 60 13.48 10.09 -19.12
N PHE A 61 14.44 10.62 -18.37
CA PHE A 61 15.76 10.96 -18.88
C PHE A 61 16.88 10.16 -18.20
N GLY A 62 16.64 9.66 -16.99
CA GLY A 62 17.66 8.97 -16.18
C GLY A 62 18.51 9.92 -15.35
N SER A 63 18.09 11.17 -15.21
CA SER A 63 18.76 12.20 -14.42
C SER A 63 18.15 12.29 -13.02
N GLY A 64 19.00 12.45 -12.00
CA GLY A 64 18.59 12.56 -10.60
C GLY A 64 18.28 11.20 -9.95
N ASP A 65 17.75 11.25 -8.73
CA ASP A 65 17.38 10.05 -7.96
C ASP A 65 16.06 9.44 -8.45
N MET A 66 15.92 8.11 -8.31
CA MET A 66 14.72 7.36 -8.72
C MET A 66 13.44 7.88 -8.07
N PHE A 67 13.51 8.24 -6.79
CA PHE A 67 12.38 8.74 -6.02
C PHE A 67 12.54 10.22 -5.76
N ILE A 68 11.40 10.93 -5.70
CA ILE A 68 11.40 12.30 -5.22
C ILE A 68 11.83 12.27 -3.76
N LYS A 69 12.93 12.96 -3.45
CA LYS A 69 13.42 13.11 -2.08
C LYS A 69 12.38 13.86 -1.27
N THR A 70 11.55 13.10 -0.57
CA THR A 70 10.60 13.65 0.40
C THR A 70 11.33 13.81 1.73
N ASP A 71 11.01 14.86 2.46
CA ASP A 71 11.43 14.95 3.86
C ASP A 71 10.58 13.99 4.71
N ILE A 72 11.11 13.56 5.85
CA ILE A 72 10.38 12.70 6.80
C ILE A 72 9.06 13.35 7.25
N ASN A 73 9.06 14.68 7.33
CA ASN A 73 7.90 15.50 7.64
C ASN A 73 6.77 15.35 6.61
N GLU A 74 7.09 15.33 5.31
CA GLU A 74 6.12 15.09 4.25
C GLU A 74 5.65 13.63 4.24
N ARG A 75 6.52 12.66 4.53
CA ARG A 75 6.08 11.26 4.69
C ARG A 75 5.11 11.06 5.84
N LEU A 76 5.31 11.76 6.96
CA LEU A 76 4.37 11.74 8.09
C LEU A 76 2.98 12.27 7.68
N LYS A 77 2.96 13.33 6.88
CA LYS A 77 1.73 13.89 6.30
C LYS A 77 1.07 12.95 5.30
N LEU A 78 1.85 12.24 4.47
CA LEU A 78 1.34 11.21 3.56
C LEU A 78 0.62 10.09 4.33
N ILE A 79 1.18 9.62 5.46
CA ILE A 79 0.51 8.64 6.34
C ILE A 79 -0.84 9.16 6.79
N ARG A 80 -0.91 10.40 7.31
CA ARG A 80 -2.17 10.98 7.75
C ARG A 80 -3.22 11.04 6.63
N LEU A 81 -2.81 11.48 5.44
CA LEU A 81 -3.70 11.60 4.28
C LEU A 81 -4.17 10.24 3.78
N TYR A 82 -3.31 9.23 3.77
CA TYR A 82 -3.67 7.86 3.39
C TYR A 82 -4.83 7.32 4.23
N PHE A 83 -4.78 7.53 5.56
CA PHE A 83 -5.85 7.11 6.47
C PHE A 83 -7.05 8.07 6.50
N ASN A 84 -7.10 9.09 5.64
CA ASN A 84 -8.13 10.13 5.59
C ASN A 84 -8.38 10.81 6.96
N LEU A 85 -7.31 11.04 7.72
CA LEU A 85 -7.40 11.64 9.06
C LEU A 85 -7.15 13.16 9.02
N SER A 86 -7.92 13.88 9.84
CA SER A 86 -7.62 15.28 10.15
C SER A 86 -6.33 15.38 10.99
N GLN A 87 -5.64 16.53 10.95
CA GLN A 87 -4.47 16.76 11.81
C GLN A 87 -4.80 16.58 13.30
N LYS A 88 -6.03 16.91 13.71
CA LYS A 88 -6.50 16.68 15.07
C LYS A 88 -6.56 15.19 15.41
N ASN A 89 -7.23 14.39 14.58
CA ASN A 89 -7.40 12.96 14.84
C ASN A 89 -6.07 12.20 14.76
N PHE A 90 -5.22 12.54 13.80
CA PHE A 90 -3.88 11.94 13.68
C PHE A 90 -2.96 12.33 14.84
N GLY A 91 -2.96 13.62 15.23
CA GLY A 91 -2.21 14.09 16.39
C GLY A 91 -2.63 13.38 17.67
N SER A 92 -3.95 13.20 17.89
CA SER A 92 -4.46 12.43 19.04
C SER A 92 -3.96 10.98 19.07
N ARG A 93 -3.91 10.28 17.92
CA ARG A 93 -3.34 8.92 17.82
C ARG A 93 -1.86 8.87 18.18
N LEU A 94 -1.12 9.91 17.80
CA LEU A 94 0.30 10.05 18.11
C LEU A 94 0.57 10.65 19.50
N THR A 95 -0.47 10.92 20.29
CA THR A 95 -0.38 11.58 21.60
C THR A 95 0.33 12.95 21.53
N ILE A 96 0.03 13.73 20.48
CA ILE A 96 0.55 15.10 20.28
C ILE A 96 -0.58 16.08 19.95
N ALA A 97 -0.39 17.34 20.30
CA ALA A 97 -1.35 18.40 19.96
C ALA A 97 -1.41 18.65 18.44
N GLN A 98 -2.59 19.01 17.92
CA GLN A 98 -2.78 19.30 16.49
C GLN A 98 -1.84 20.41 15.98
N ASN A 99 -1.64 21.48 16.75
CA ASN A 99 -0.69 22.55 16.41
C ASN A 99 0.76 22.04 16.33
N TYR A 100 1.13 21.09 17.19
CA TYR A 100 2.46 20.49 17.19
C TYR A 100 2.67 19.65 15.93
N LEU A 101 1.70 18.81 15.56
CA LEU A 101 1.71 18.07 14.30
C LEU A 101 1.74 19.01 13.09
N SER A 102 0.96 20.09 13.08
CA SER A 102 0.93 21.05 11.96
C SER A 102 2.31 21.68 11.71
N ASN A 103 3.05 22.02 12.77
CA ASN A 103 4.41 22.53 12.64
C ASN A 103 5.40 21.46 12.15
N ILE A 104 5.19 20.20 12.52
CA ILE A 104 5.95 19.08 11.94
C ILE A 104 5.63 18.98 10.45
N GLU A 105 4.38 18.89 10.04
CA GLU A 105 4.02 18.74 8.61
C GLU A 105 4.48 19.90 7.72
N LYS A 106 4.75 21.07 8.29
CA LYS A 106 5.30 22.24 7.58
C LYS A 106 6.84 22.29 7.57
N GLY A 107 7.52 21.35 8.22
CA GLY A 107 8.98 21.34 8.36
C GLY A 107 9.53 22.32 9.40
N TYR A 108 8.68 23.04 10.15
CA TYR A 108 9.12 23.94 11.22
C TYR A 108 9.63 23.20 12.46
N ARG A 109 9.31 21.90 12.59
CA ARG A 109 9.81 21.04 13.65
C ARG A 109 10.22 19.68 13.10
N ASN A 110 11.29 19.12 13.67
CA ASN A 110 11.78 17.81 13.29
C ASN A 110 10.85 16.69 13.80
N VAL A 111 10.72 15.63 13.01
CA VAL A 111 10.09 14.38 13.46
C VAL A 111 11.03 13.69 14.44
N THR A 112 10.60 13.50 15.69
CA THR A 112 11.39 12.81 16.70
C THR A 112 11.27 11.30 16.58
N ASP A 113 12.28 10.57 17.07
CA ASP A 113 12.27 9.11 17.10
C ASP A 113 11.04 8.52 17.81
N LYS A 114 10.55 9.19 18.86
CA LYS A 114 9.31 8.81 19.53
C LYS A 114 8.11 8.84 18.59
N ILE A 115 7.99 9.89 17.78
CA ILE A 115 6.89 10.04 16.82
C ILE A 115 7.00 8.98 15.72
N ILE A 116 8.21 8.70 15.24
CA ILE A 116 8.46 7.64 14.24
C ILE A 116 7.97 6.30 14.80
N LYS A 117 8.43 5.90 15.99
CA LYS A 117 8.06 4.62 16.60
C LYS A 117 6.56 4.48 16.86
N ILE A 118 5.91 5.51 17.41
CA ILE A 118 4.47 5.50 17.65
C ILE A 118 3.72 5.40 16.30
N THR A 119 4.17 6.13 15.28
CA THR A 119 3.55 6.09 13.95
C THR A 119 3.66 4.71 13.32
N CYS A 120 4.85 4.10 13.37
CA CYS A 120 5.09 2.74 12.90
C CYS A 120 4.18 1.73 13.60
N PHE A 121 4.03 1.84 14.92
CA PHE A 121 3.19 0.96 15.71
C PHE A 121 1.69 1.15 15.44
N GLU A 122 1.18 2.38 15.51
CA GLU A 122 -0.26 2.69 15.38
C GLU A 122 -0.80 2.44 13.97
N PHE A 123 0.03 2.63 12.94
CA PHE A 123 -0.39 2.62 11.54
C PHE A 123 0.24 1.51 10.70
N ASN A 124 0.99 0.60 11.33
CA ASN A 124 1.68 -0.53 10.66
C ASN A 124 2.60 -0.05 9.52
N ILE A 125 3.34 1.03 9.78
CA ILE A 125 4.22 1.70 8.81
C ILE A 125 5.62 1.11 8.91
N ASN A 126 6.22 0.85 7.75
CA ASN A 126 7.62 0.44 7.67
C ASN A 126 8.54 1.61 8.10
N GLU A 127 9.33 1.38 9.14
CA GLU A 127 10.24 2.39 9.70
C GLU A 127 11.34 2.80 8.70
N GLU A 128 11.89 1.85 7.94
CA GLU A 128 12.87 2.13 6.89
C GLU A 128 12.30 3.09 5.85
N TRP A 129 11.07 2.82 5.41
CA TRP A 129 10.35 3.71 4.49
C TRP A 129 10.08 5.08 5.12
N LEU A 130 9.65 5.13 6.39
CA LEU A 130 9.39 6.42 7.04
C LEU A 130 10.66 7.25 7.20
N ARG A 131 11.82 6.63 7.46
CA ARG A 131 13.10 7.33 7.62
C ARG A 131 13.75 7.72 6.31
N THR A 132 13.71 6.86 5.31
CA THR A 132 14.52 7.00 4.08
C THR A 132 13.69 7.28 2.83
N GLY A 133 12.39 6.97 2.87
CA GLY A 133 11.51 6.96 1.69
C GLY A 133 11.67 5.73 0.80
N ILE A 134 12.52 4.78 1.19
CA ILE A 134 12.83 3.57 0.40
C ILE A 134 11.89 2.43 0.79
N GLY A 135 11.43 1.67 -0.20
CA GLY A 135 10.61 0.47 0.00
C GLY A 135 9.11 0.75 0.09
N ASN A 136 8.37 -0.16 0.71
CA ASN A 136 6.92 -0.05 0.85
C ASN A 136 6.55 0.70 2.13
N MET A 137 5.54 1.57 2.04
CA MET A 137 5.02 2.37 3.16
C MET A 137 4.53 1.53 4.33
N PHE A 138 3.82 0.44 4.02
CA PHE A 138 3.39 -0.51 5.03
C PHE A 138 4.46 -1.56 5.22
N THR A 139 4.66 -1.99 6.47
CA THR A 139 5.34 -3.27 6.69
C THR A 139 4.54 -4.32 5.94
N LYS A 140 5.20 -5.19 5.17
CA LYS A 140 4.59 -6.46 4.76
C LYS A 140 4.25 -7.16 6.06
N GLN A 141 3.01 -7.00 6.51
CA GLN A 141 2.58 -7.66 7.71
C GLN A 141 2.75 -9.15 7.39
N ASP A 142 3.26 -9.89 8.37
CA ASP A 142 2.78 -11.24 8.61
C ASP A 142 1.25 -11.15 8.75
N ASP A 143 0.54 -10.95 7.64
CA ASP A 143 -0.91 -10.98 7.61
C ASP A 143 -1.23 -12.37 8.14
N ILE A 144 -1.93 -12.46 9.26
CA ILE A 144 -2.31 -13.76 9.81
C ILE A 144 -3.04 -14.56 8.72
N LEU A 145 -3.73 -13.89 7.80
CA LEU A 145 -4.32 -14.49 6.62
C LEU A 145 -3.28 -14.97 5.60
N GLN A 146 -2.12 -14.32 5.45
CA GLN A 146 -1.00 -14.83 4.65
C GLN A 146 -0.37 -16.07 5.32
N LYS A 147 -0.23 -16.08 6.64
CA LYS A 147 0.25 -17.27 7.37
C LYS A 147 -0.71 -18.43 7.23
N VAL A 148 -2.01 -18.19 7.44
CA VAL A 148 -3.09 -19.17 7.22
C VAL A 148 -3.15 -19.59 5.76
N ALA A 149 -2.94 -18.67 4.81
CA ALA A 149 -2.94 -19.00 3.39
C ALA A 149 -1.78 -19.93 3.02
N ILE A 150 -0.60 -19.72 3.59
CA ILE A 150 0.53 -20.65 3.40
C ILE A 150 0.24 -21.99 4.07
N GLU A 151 -0.26 -21.98 5.31
CA GLU A 151 -0.54 -23.21 6.08
C GLU A 151 -1.60 -24.10 5.43
N TYR A 152 -2.65 -23.49 4.87
CA TYR A 152 -3.78 -24.19 4.25
C TYR A 152 -3.75 -24.15 2.71
N ASN A 153 -2.66 -23.66 2.11
CA ASN A 153 -2.48 -23.51 0.66
C ASN A 153 -3.67 -22.80 -0.04
N LEU A 154 -4.08 -21.66 0.53
CA LEU A 154 -5.19 -20.85 0.05
C LEU A 154 -4.77 -19.90 -1.07
N GLU A 155 -5.68 -19.64 -2.01
CA GLU A 155 -5.47 -18.70 -3.11
C GLU A 155 -5.84 -17.26 -2.72
N GLU A 156 -5.42 -16.26 -3.49
CA GLU A 156 -5.69 -14.84 -3.17
C GLU A 156 -7.20 -14.54 -3.10
N SER A 157 -8.03 -15.28 -3.87
CA SER A 157 -9.49 -15.19 -3.77
C SER A 157 -10.03 -15.63 -2.41
N ASP A 158 -9.42 -16.64 -1.79
CA ASP A 158 -9.82 -17.13 -0.47
C ASP A 158 -9.48 -16.09 0.61
N ILE A 159 -8.28 -15.52 0.53
CA ILE A 159 -7.83 -14.44 1.41
C ILE A 159 -8.79 -13.24 1.33
N GLU A 160 -9.22 -12.89 0.12
CA GLU A 160 -10.13 -11.77 -0.10
C GLU A 160 -11.54 -12.04 0.49
N ILE A 161 -12.02 -13.29 0.46
CA ILE A 161 -13.26 -13.67 1.16
C ILE A 161 -13.12 -13.43 2.66
N PHE A 162 -12.02 -13.86 3.28
CA PHE A 162 -11.78 -13.63 4.71
C PHE A 162 -11.69 -12.14 5.05
N ARG A 163 -10.97 -11.35 4.24
CA ARG A 163 -10.88 -9.89 4.41
C ARG A 163 -12.25 -9.23 4.35
N ASN A 164 -13.09 -9.64 3.40
CA ASN A 164 -14.43 -9.09 3.25
C ASN A 164 -15.36 -9.53 4.38
N TYR A 165 -15.30 -10.79 4.81
CA TYR A 165 -16.05 -11.29 5.95
C TYR A 165 -15.73 -10.52 7.25
N LEU A 166 -14.46 -10.21 7.50
CA LEU A 166 -14.02 -9.43 8.66
C LEU A 166 -14.49 -7.97 8.65
N LYS A 167 -14.87 -7.42 7.49
CA LYS A 167 -15.43 -6.06 7.37
C LYS A 167 -16.94 -6.01 7.56
N LEU A 168 -17.64 -7.15 7.47
CA LEU A 168 -19.10 -7.22 7.63
C LEU A 168 -19.55 -6.99 9.07
N SER A 169 -20.75 -6.43 9.23
CA SER A 169 -21.45 -6.29 10.51
C SER A 169 -21.91 -7.64 11.09
N LYS A 170 -22.29 -7.64 12.37
CA LYS A 170 -22.75 -8.87 13.05
C LYS A 170 -23.97 -9.51 12.37
N GLU A 171 -24.91 -8.70 11.88
CA GLU A 171 -26.12 -9.19 11.21
C GLU A 171 -25.81 -9.76 9.82
N GLU A 172 -24.94 -9.12 9.05
CA GLU A 172 -24.50 -9.63 7.74
C GLU A 172 -23.74 -10.96 7.90
N ARG A 173 -22.88 -11.07 8.92
CA ARG A 173 -22.19 -12.34 9.22
C ARG A 173 -23.16 -13.46 9.63
N LYS A 174 -24.26 -13.15 10.33
CA LYS A 174 -25.28 -14.17 10.68
C LYS A 174 -25.93 -14.75 9.44
N VAL A 175 -26.24 -13.93 8.44
CA VAL A 175 -26.82 -14.39 7.17
C VAL A 175 -25.86 -15.36 6.49
N ILE A 176 -24.58 -14.98 6.35
CA ILE A 176 -23.56 -15.84 5.73
C ILE A 176 -23.40 -17.15 6.51
N LYS A 177 -23.31 -17.09 7.84
CA LYS A 177 -23.23 -18.30 8.68
C LYS A 177 -24.43 -19.22 8.45
N LYS A 178 -25.65 -18.67 8.38
CA LYS A 178 -26.86 -19.45 8.11
C LYS A 178 -26.78 -20.18 6.77
N TYR A 179 -26.30 -19.51 5.72
CA TYR A 179 -26.09 -20.16 4.42
C TYR A 179 -25.02 -21.25 4.50
N PHE A 180 -23.85 -20.98 5.08
CA PHE A 180 -22.78 -21.98 5.21
C PHE A 180 -23.23 -23.24 5.99
N PHE A 181 -23.91 -23.08 7.12
CA PHE A 181 -24.39 -24.23 7.90
C PHE A 181 -25.53 -25.00 7.21
N SER A 182 -26.34 -24.32 6.38
CA SER A 182 -27.38 -25.00 5.60
C SER A 182 -26.85 -25.95 4.52
N PHE A 183 -25.58 -25.79 4.11
CA PHE A 183 -24.91 -26.72 3.20
C PHE A 183 -24.29 -27.91 3.94
N SER A 184 -23.72 -27.70 5.13
CA SER A 184 -23.15 -28.80 5.93
C SER A 184 -24.21 -29.80 6.43
N ASP A 185 -25.44 -29.34 6.69
CA ASP A 185 -26.54 -30.20 7.12
C ASP A 185 -27.11 -31.08 5.98
N LYS A 186 -26.87 -30.72 4.71
CA LYS A 186 -27.28 -31.52 3.54
C LYS A 186 -26.29 -32.63 3.22
N THR A 187 -24.99 -32.40 3.44
CA THR A 187 -23.93 -33.39 3.16
C THR A 187 -23.85 -34.53 4.18
N ILE A 188 -24.50 -34.42 5.34
CA ILE A 188 -24.54 -35.49 6.38
C ILE A 188 -25.72 -36.46 6.15
N ASN A 189 -26.67 -36.13 5.26
CA ASN A 189 -27.89 -36.91 5.04
C ASN A 189 -27.94 -37.63 3.66
N GLU A 190 -26.80 -37.76 2.98
CA GLU A 190 -26.69 -38.49 1.70
C GLU A 190 -25.63 -39.62 1.78
N ASP A 191 -25.63 -40.39 2.88
CA ASP A 191 -25.02 -41.74 2.96
C ASP A 191 -26.12 -42.81 3.08
#